data_AF-A0A969CEH7-F1
#
_entry.id   AF-A0A969CEH7-F1
#
_cell.length_a   1.000
_cell.length_b   1.000
_cell.length_c   1.000
_cell.angle_alpha   90.00
_cell.angle_beta   90.00
_cell.angle_gamma   90.00
#
_symmetry.space_group_name_H-M   'P 1'
#
loop_
_entity.id
_entity.type
_entity.pdbx_description
1 polymer ?
#
loop_
_entity_poly.entity_id
_entity_poly.type
_entity_poly.pdbx_seq_one_letter_code
_entity_poly.pdbx_strand_id
1 'polypeptide(L)' 'RPGPVTPWGKPALGAKTRKKNKRSNDLIVRRRRKASKRGKGGRQS' A
#
# COMPACT_ATOMS: atom_id res chain seq x y z
N ARG A 1 21.46 6.30 7.01
CA ARG A 1 20.55 7.40 7.42
C ARG A 1 19.23 6.77 7.87
N PRO A 2 18.63 7.17 9.01
CA PRO A 2 17.28 6.75 9.33
C PRO A 2 16.34 7.22 8.22
N GLY A 3 15.43 6.35 7.77
CA GLY A 3 14.45 6.70 6.75
C GLY A 3 13.47 7.78 7.26
N PRO A 4 12.67 8.39 6.37
CA PRO A 4 11.68 9.37 6.78
C PRO A 4 10.72 8.75 7.81
N VAL A 5 10.46 9.47 8.90
CA VAL A 5 9.56 9.09 9.98
C VAL A 5 8.39 10.05 10.08
N THR A 6 7.29 9.58 10.65
CA THR A 6 6.16 10.42 11.05
C THR A 6 6.54 11.26 12.27
N PRO A 7 5.77 12.31 12.62
CA PRO A 7 6.00 13.11 13.83
C PRO A 7 5.96 12.30 15.14
N TRP A 8 5.44 11.07 15.11
CA TRP A 8 5.36 10.16 16.26
C TRP A 8 6.37 9.00 16.19
N GLY A 9 7.41 9.12 15.35
CA GLY A 9 8.53 8.19 15.30
C GLY A 9 8.28 6.87 14.55
N LYS A 10 7.16 6.72 13.82
CA LYS A 10 6.89 5.50 13.01
C LYS A 10 7.46 5.68 11.59
N PRO A 11 7.88 4.60 10.90
CA PRO A 11 8.37 4.72 9.53
C PRO A 11 7.30 5.26 8.57
N ALA A 12 7.64 6.28 7.77
CA ALA A 12 6.71 6.91 6.83
C ALA A 12 6.54 6.11 5.52
N LEU A 13 7.58 5.40 5.11
CA LEU A 13 7.61 4.64 3.85
C LEU A 13 7.75 3.14 4.11
N GLY A 14 7.11 2.32 3.27
CA GLY A 14 7.27 0.86 3.25
C GLY A 14 6.55 0.09 4.36
N ALA A 15 6.16 0.73 5.47
CA ALA A 15 5.48 0.07 6.58
C ALA A 15 4.01 -0.25 6.24
N LYS A 16 3.61 -1.52 6.37
CA LYS A 16 2.19 -1.94 6.28
C LYS A 16 1.50 -1.66 7.62
N THR A 17 0.53 -0.75 7.62
CA THR A 17 -0.16 -0.30 8.84
C THR A 17 -1.46 -1.03 9.16
N ARG A 18 -1.94 -1.91 8.27
CA ARG A 18 -3.19 -2.65 8.48
C ARG A 18 -3.03 -3.75 9.53
N LYS A 19 -3.96 -3.82 10.51
CA LYS A 19 -4.09 -4.92 11.48
C LYS A 19 -4.16 -6.29 10.76
N LYS A 20 -3.37 -7.25 11.23
CA LYS A 20 -3.22 -8.56 10.58
C LYS A 20 -4.50 -9.40 10.62
N ASN A 21 -5.26 -9.39 11.71
CA ASN A 21 -6.40 -10.31 11.94
C ASN A 21 -7.75 -9.56 12.00
N LYS A 22 -8.05 -8.71 11.02
CA LYS A 22 -9.36 -8.03 10.95
C LYS A 22 -10.37 -8.97 10.29
N ARG A 23 -11.59 -9.11 10.82
CA ARG A 23 -12.66 -9.97 10.25
C ARG A 23 -12.93 -9.68 8.77
N SER A 24 -12.80 -8.43 8.35
CA SER A 24 -12.91 -8.03 6.94
C SER A 24 -11.83 -8.62 6.02
N ASN A 25 -10.83 -9.35 6.55
CA ASN A 25 -9.83 -10.03 5.74
C ASN A 25 -10.45 -11.14 4.89
N ASP A 26 -11.46 -11.82 5.42
CA ASP A 26 -12.07 -13.01 4.81
C ASP A 26 -12.79 -12.64 3.51
N LEU A 27 -13.25 -11.39 3.42
CA LEU A 27 -13.92 -10.83 2.25
C LEU A 27 -12.95 -10.28 1.18
N ILE A 28 -11.63 -10.30 1.41
CA ILE A 28 -10.65 -9.64 0.53
C ILE A 28 -9.96 -10.65 -0.38
N VAL A 29 -10.44 -10.71 -1.63
CA VAL A 29 -9.91 -11.62 -2.66
C VAL A 29 -8.52 -11.19 -3.18
N ARG A 30 -8.29 -9.89 -3.39
CA ARG A 30 -6.99 -9.39 -3.89
C ARG A 30 -6.65 -8.01 -3.34
N ARG A 31 -5.36 -7.77 -3.06
CA ARG A 31 -4.85 -6.45 -2.61
C ARG A 31 -4.66 -5.50 -3.80
N ARG A 32 -4.73 -4.19 -3.53
CA ARG A 32 -4.44 -3.12 -4.50
C ARG A 32 -3.03 -3.31 -5.10
N ARG A 33 -2.96 -3.28 -6.44
CA ARG A 33 -1.68 -3.34 -7.17
C ARG A 33 -0.87 -2.07 -6.90
N LYS A 34 0.45 -2.22 -6.80
CA LYS A 34 1.38 -1.08 -6.62
C LYS A 34 1.56 -0.28 -7.92
N ALA A 35 1.48 -0.94 -9.09
CA ALA A 35 1.52 -0.28 -10.37
C ALA A 35 0.12 0.20 -10.79
N SER A 36 -0.02 1.50 -11.03
CA SER A 36 -1.20 2.03 -11.71
C SER A 36 -1.15 1.58 -13.18
N LYS A 37 -2.30 1.23 -13.77
CA LYS A 37 -2.39 1.01 -15.23
C LYS A 37 -1.96 2.27 -16.02
N ARG A 38 -1.94 3.46 -15.38
CA ARG A 38 -1.49 4.72 -15.98
C ARG A 38 0.01 4.73 -16.34
N GLY A 39 0.83 3.87 -15.73
CA GLY A 39 2.24 3.74 -16.11
C GLY A 39 2.50 2.81 -17.31
N LYS A 40 1.47 2.15 -17.85
CA LYS A 40 1.59 1.17 -18.95
C LYS A 40 1.04 1.68 -20.29
N GLY A 41 1.11 2.99 -20.57
CA GLY A 41 0.87 3.55 -21.92
C GLY A 41 -0.41 3.12 -22.65
N GLY A 42 -1.41 2.57 -21.94
CA GLY A 42 -2.49 1.79 -22.55
C GLY A 42 -3.83 2.48 -22.42
N ARG A 43 -3.88 3.76 -22.81
CA ARG A 43 -5.13 4.51 -22.88
C ARG A 43 -5.18 5.26 -24.20
N GLN A 44 -5.23 4.53 -25.31
CA GLN A 44 -5.83 4.89 -26.60
C GLN A 44 -5.55 3.77 -27.62
N SER A 45 -6.52 2.87 -27.79
CA SER A 45 -6.85 2.21 -29.06
C SER A 45 -8.36 2.27 -29.15
#